data_AF-A0A956NMB1-F1
#
_entry.id   AF-A0A956NMB1-F1
#
_cell.length_a   1.000
_cell.length_b   1.000
_cell.length_c   1.000
_cell.angle_alpha   90.00
_cell.angle_beta   90.00
_cell.angle_gamma   90.00
#
_symmetry.space_group_name_H-M   'P 1'
#
loop_
_entity.id
_entity.type
_entity.pdbx_description
1 polymer ?
#
loop_
_entity_poly.entity_id
_entity_poly.type
_entity_poly.pdbx_seq_one_letter_code
_entity_poly.pdbx_strand_id
1 'polypeptide(L)' 'MKNKHLTLSDRNDIQIGIEQLKPFSAIAAKLGKDPSTISKEVRRNRVVKKNSVTSNCETCPLLKKAPYVCNA' A
#
# COMPACT_ATOMS: atom_id res chain seq x y z
N MET A 1 22.37 -5.41 17.75
CA MET A 1 21.69 -6.52 17.05
C MET A 1 21.05 -6.00 15.77
N LYS A 2 21.76 -6.12 14.64
CA LYS A 2 21.19 -5.88 13.30
C LYS A 2 20.43 -7.17 12.93
N ASN A 3 19.19 -7.07 12.44
CA ASN A 3 18.31 -8.20 12.03
C ASN A 3 17.32 -8.78 13.06
N LYS A 4 16.82 -8.01 14.03
CA LYS A 4 15.62 -8.44 14.78
C LYS A 4 14.37 -8.31 13.90
N HIS A 5 13.67 -9.44 13.70
CA HIS A 5 12.35 -9.49 13.08
C HIS A 5 11.36 -8.56 13.80
N LEU A 6 10.34 -8.10 13.06
CA LEU A 6 9.23 -7.35 13.65
C LEU A 6 8.48 -8.26 14.64
N THR A 7 8.26 -7.75 15.85
CA THR A 7 7.40 -8.40 16.83
C THR A 7 5.92 -8.18 16.48
N LEU A 8 5.01 -8.88 17.16
CA LEU A 8 3.58 -8.61 17.01
C LEU A 8 3.23 -7.18 17.44
N SER A 9 3.87 -6.67 18.50
CA SER A 9 3.69 -5.28 18.94
C SER A 9 4.14 -4.29 17.86
N ASP A 10 5.29 -4.53 17.23
CA ASP A 10 5.78 -3.66 16.16
C ASP A 10 4.78 -3.61 14.99
N ARG A 11 4.14 -4.74 14.65
CA ARG A 11 3.10 -4.79 13.60
C ARG A 11 1.85 -4.00 13.98
N ASN A 12 1.41 -4.10 15.22
CA ASN A 12 0.28 -3.31 15.72
C ASN A 12 0.61 -1.80 15.67
N ASP A 13 1.82 -1.40 16.06
CA ASP A 13 2.28 -0.02 15.96
C ASP A 13 2.32 0.49 14.51
N ILE A 14 2.75 -0.35 13.57
CA ILE A 14 2.70 -0.04 12.13
C ILE A 14 1.26 0.20 11.68
N GLN A 15 0.34 -0.69 12.07
CA GLN A 15 -1.07 -0.57 11.69
C GLN A 15 -1.69 0.71 12.24
N ILE A 16 -1.53 0.99 13.53
CA ILE A 16 -2.02 2.22 14.17
C ILE A 16 -1.41 3.46 13.49
N GLY A 17 -0.12 3.42 13.14
CA GLY A 17 0.54 4.51 12.43
C GLY A 17 -0.07 4.79 11.05
N ILE A 18 -0.44 3.74 10.31
CA ILE A 18 -1.09 3.87 9.00
C ILE A 18 -2.52 4.41 9.15
N GLU A 19 -3.28 3.92 10.13
CA GLU A 19 -4.63 4.42 10.45
C GLU A 19 -4.61 5.92 10.81
N GLN A 20 -3.53 6.38 11.43
CA GLN A 20 -3.27 7.79 11.75
C GLN A 20 -2.68 8.58 10.58
N LEU A 21 -2.60 8.02 9.37
CA LEU A 21 -2.03 8.64 8.17
C LEU A 21 -0.57 9.12 8.34
N LYS A 22 0.19 8.48 9.23
CA LYS A 22 1.60 8.84 9.44
C LYS A 22 2.47 8.35 8.28
N PRO A 23 3.49 9.13 7.86
CA PRO A 23 4.44 8.66 6.87
C PRO A 23 5.27 7.50 7.43
N PHE A 24 5.73 6.60 6.55
CA PHE A 24 6.51 5.44 6.95
C PHE A 24 7.83 5.81 7.67
N SER A 25 8.41 6.97 7.36
CA SER A 25 9.58 7.50 8.08
C SER A 25 9.29 7.76 9.55
N ALA A 26 8.14 8.33 9.89
CA ALA A 26 7.75 8.60 11.28
C ALA A 26 7.47 7.30 12.05
N ILE A 27 6.80 6.34 11.42
CA ILE A 27 6.55 5.01 12.00
C ILE A 27 7.88 4.27 12.24
N ALA A 28 8.78 4.32 11.26
CA ALA A 28 10.10 3.72 11.33
C ALA A 28 10.96 4.33 12.45
N ALA A 29 10.94 5.66 12.59
CA ALA A 29 11.63 6.37 13.66
C ALA A 29 11.13 5.95 15.06
N LYS A 30 9.80 5.81 15.24
CA LYS A 30 9.20 5.32 16.49
C LYS A 30 9.69 3.92 16.86
N LEU A 31 9.81 3.03 15.87
CA LEU A 31 10.19 1.62 16.08
C LEU A 31 11.70 1.36 16.02
N GLY A 32 12.51 2.38 15.72
CA GLY A 32 13.96 2.22 15.50
C GLY A 32 14.28 1.26 14.34
N LYS A 33 13.44 1.27 13.28
CA LYS A 33 13.59 0.42 12.09
C LYS A 33 13.89 1.27 10.87
N ASP A 34 14.33 0.60 9.81
CA ASP A 34 14.49 1.24 8.51
C ASP A 34 13.10 1.41 7.83
N PRO A 35 12.79 2.56 7.19
CA PRO A 35 11.52 2.77 6.48
C PRO A 35 11.21 1.72 5.41
N SER A 36 12.23 1.12 4.77
CA SER A 36 12.01 0.01 3.83
C SER A 36 11.50 -1.24 4.52
N THR A 37 11.81 -1.45 5.80
CA THR A 37 11.26 -2.56 6.61
C THR A 37 9.76 -2.38 6.79
N ILE A 38 9.32 -1.17 7.13
CA ILE A 38 7.89 -0.84 7.24
C ILE A 38 7.20 -1.03 5.89
N SER A 39 7.78 -0.51 4.80
CA SER A 39 7.25 -0.67 3.45
C SER A 39 7.09 -2.14 3.03
N LYS A 40 8.09 -2.98 3.33
CA LYS A 40 8.05 -4.43 3.06
C LYS A 40 6.94 -5.12 3.85
N GLU A 41 6.79 -4.80 5.14
CA GLU A 41 5.74 -5.37 5.99
C GLU A 41 4.35 -4.99 5.47
N VAL A 42 4.13 -3.73 5.14
CA VAL A 42 2.86 -3.25 4.60
C VAL A 42 2.54 -3.93 3.27
N ARG A 43 3.51 -4.01 2.36
CA ARG A 43 3.30 -4.68 1.05
C ARG A 43 2.96 -6.16 1.22
N ARG A 44 3.61 -6.84 2.17
CA ARG A 44 3.40 -8.26 2.45
C ARG A 44 2.01 -8.55 3.03
N ASN A 45 1.48 -7.66 3.88
CA ASN A 45 0.24 -7.90 4.63
C ASN A 45 -0.97 -7.12 4.09
N ARG A 46 -0.77 -6.19 3.14
CA ARG A 46 -1.88 -5.45 2.54
C ARG A 46 -2.81 -6.40 1.78
N VAL A 47 -4.08 -6.40 2.15
CA VAL A 47 -5.14 -7.02 1.37
C VAL A 47 -5.55 -6.05 0.26
N VAL A 48 -5.25 -6.43 -0.98
CA VAL A 48 -5.76 -5.69 -2.14
C VAL A 48 -7.21 -6.10 -2.35
N LYS A 49 -8.14 -5.21 -1.98
CA LYS A 49 -9.52 -5.35 -2.46
C LYS A 49 -9.50 -5.21 -3.97
N LYS A 50 -9.80 -6.29 -4.69
CA LYS A 50 -10.07 -6.22 -6.12
C LYS A 50 -11.37 -5.42 -6.26
N ASN A 51 -11.27 -4.20 -6.78
CA ASN A 51 -12.46 -3.49 -7.21
C ASN A 51 -12.98 -4.21 -8.45
N SER A 52 -14.28 -4.52 -8.50
CA SER A 52 -14.93 -5.16 -9.66
C SER A 52 -14.85 -4.34 -10.96
N VAL A 53 -14.29 -3.13 -10.89
CA VAL A 53 -14.20 -2.16 -11.97
C VAL A 53 -13.15 -2.52 -13.04
N THR A 54 -12.24 -3.46 -12.77
CA THR A 54 -11.19 -3.84 -13.74
C THR A 54 -11.50 -5.08 -14.59
N SER A 55 -12.75 -5.55 -14.65
CA SER A 55 -13.14 -6.57 -15.62
C SER A 55 -14.43 -6.18 -16.32
N ASN A 56 -14.21 -5.47 -17.45
CA ASN A 56 -14.99 -5.49 -18.69
C ASN A 56 -15.23 -4.09 -19.25
N CYS A 57 -14.15 -3.41 -19.64
CA CYS A 57 -14.22 -2.34 -20.63
C CYS A 57 -13.43 -2.73 -21.89
N GLU A 58 -13.51 -4.02 -22.27
CA GLU A 58 -12.82 -4.54 -23.48
C GLU A 58 -13.46 -4.03 -24.79
N THR A 59 -14.63 -3.39 -24.70
CA THR A 59 -15.42 -2.95 -25.86
C THR A 59 -15.68 -1.45 -25.94
N CYS A 60 -15.04 -0.59 -25.14
CA CYS A 60 -15.22 0.85 -25.32
C CYS A 60 -14.48 1.32 -26.59
N PRO A 61 -15.17 1.82 -27.64
CA PRO A 61 -14.51 2.27 -28.85
C PRO A 61 -13.61 3.50 -28.62
N LEU A 62 -13.92 4.33 -27.61
CA LEU A 62 -13.14 5.51 -27.23
C LEU A 62 -11.79 5.17 -26.60
N LEU A 63 -11.67 3.98 -26.01
CA LEU A 63 -10.40 3.43 -25.51
C LEU A 63 -9.57 2.75 -26.62
N LYS A 64 -10.09 2.65 -27.85
CA LYS A 64 -9.37 2.09 -29.01
C LYS A 64 -8.66 3.16 -29.86
N LYS A 65 -8.85 4.45 -29.57
CA LYS A 65 -8.23 5.56 -30.31
C LYS A 65 -7.82 6.71 -29.39
N ALA A 66 -6.67 7.34 -29.67
CA ALA A 66 -6.24 8.55 -28.97
C ALA A 66 -7.34 9.63 -29.04
N PRO A 67 -7.65 10.37 -27.95
CA PRO A 67 -6.89 10.52 -26.71
C PRO A 67 -7.10 9.44 -25.62
N TYR A 68 -7.76 8.31 -25.91
CA TYR A 68 -7.97 7.19 -24.98
C TYR A 68 -8.64 7.60 -23.66
N VAL A 69 -9.60 8.51 -23.72
CA VAL A 69 -10.37 8.95 -22.55
C VAL A 69 -11.85 8.70 -22.77
N CYS A 70 -12.52 8.21 -21.72
CA CYS A 70 -13.97 8.14 -21.64
C CYS A 70 -14.47 9.27 -20.72
N ASN A 71 -14.65 10.46 -21.30
CA ASN A 71 -15.44 11.48 -20.63
C ASN A 71 -16.91 11.24 -21.00
N ALA A 72 -17.76 11.08 -19.98
CA ALA A 72 -19.20 11.03 -20.14
C ALA A 72 -19.73 12.31 -20.80
#